data_AF-A0A645GT34-F1
#
_entry.id   AF-A0A645GT34-F1
#
_cell.length_a   1.000
_cell.length_b   1.000
_cell.length_c   1.000
_cell.angle_alpha   90.00
_cell.angle_beta   90.00
_cell.angle_gamma   90.00
#
_symmetry.space_group_name_H-M   'P 1'
#
loop_
_entity.id
_entity.type
_entity.pdbx_description
1 polymer ?
#
loop_
_entity_poly.entity_id
_entity_poly.type
_entity_poly.pdbx_seq_one_letter_code
_entity_poly.pdbx_strand_id
1 'polypeptide(L)'
;MRKYIAYYRVSTQKQGVSGLGLDAQRSEVARFVERGGVLVTEYQDIESGKNNNRPNLIRAIEDCKKQDATLLIAKLDRLSRNASFILMLRDSKVDFVCCDMPDANSITIGIMAILAQEERERTSMRTKVALAELKKRGKKLGTPENLTEQARINSLKVRQENAYNDENSRKVGALIVSMREQGKSF
;
A
#
# COMPACT_ATOMS: atom_id res chain seq x y z
N MET A 1 21.20 11.31 21.07
CA MET A 1 20.81 11.62 19.67
C MET A 1 19.54 10.85 19.37
N ARG A 2 18.53 11.49 18.74
CA ARG A 2 17.32 10.78 18.30
C ARG A 2 17.67 9.82 17.17
N LYS A 3 17.19 8.59 17.28
CA LYS A 3 17.35 7.55 16.26
C LYS A 3 16.11 7.56 15.37
N TYR A 4 16.34 7.49 14.08
CA TYR A 4 15.29 7.45 13.08
C TYR A 4 15.39 6.20 12.22
N ILE A 5 14.25 5.66 11.83
CA ILE A 5 14.14 4.62 10.82
C ILE A 5 13.26 5.16 9.71
N ALA A 6 13.76 5.21 8.47
CA ALA A 6 13.02 5.75 7.36
C ALA A 6 12.23 4.67 6.63
N TYR A 7 11.02 5.02 6.16
CA TYR A 7 10.22 4.19 5.29
C TYR A 7 9.89 4.89 3.97
N TYR A 8 10.15 4.20 2.87
CA TYR A 8 9.89 4.68 1.52
C TYR A 8 8.87 3.82 0.78
N ARG A 9 8.12 4.45 -0.11
CA ARG A 9 7.16 3.76 -1.00
C ARG A 9 7.39 4.14 -2.45
N VAL A 10 7.45 3.13 -3.31
CA VAL A 10 7.53 3.29 -4.77
C VAL A 10 6.41 2.52 -5.48
N SER A 11 5.85 3.07 -6.55
CA SER A 11 4.80 2.41 -7.34
C SER A 11 5.37 1.72 -8.58
N THR A 12 4.95 0.48 -8.85
CA THR A 12 5.42 -0.36 -9.97
C THR A 12 5.02 0.09 -11.38
N GLN A 13 3.95 0.88 -11.55
CA GLN A 13 3.48 1.23 -12.89
C GLN A 13 4.29 2.39 -13.45
N LYS A 14 5.41 2.11 -14.12
CA LYS A 14 6.08 3.03 -15.08
C LYS A 14 6.58 4.39 -14.53
N GLN A 15 6.55 4.66 -13.22
CA GLN A 15 7.21 5.83 -12.62
C GLN A 15 8.64 5.56 -12.14
N GLY A 16 9.15 4.35 -12.38
CA GLY A 16 10.59 4.06 -12.37
C GLY A 16 11.36 4.64 -13.56
N VAL A 17 10.75 5.49 -14.40
CA VAL A 17 11.42 6.04 -15.60
C VAL A 17 12.47 7.10 -15.26
N SER A 18 12.54 7.59 -14.01
CA SER A 18 13.57 8.57 -13.61
C SER A 18 14.14 8.48 -12.18
N GLY A 19 13.63 7.64 -11.27
CA GLY A 19 14.15 7.54 -9.88
C GLY A 19 13.81 8.74 -8.96
N LEU A 20 13.46 9.88 -9.55
CA LEU A 20 13.21 11.18 -8.89
C LEU A 20 12.23 11.12 -7.71
N GLY A 21 11.22 10.25 -7.75
CA GLY A 21 10.24 10.14 -6.65
C GLY A 21 10.81 9.49 -5.38
N LEU A 22 11.77 8.58 -5.51
CA LEU A 22 12.47 7.99 -4.36
C LEU A 22 13.60 8.91 -3.90
N ASP A 23 14.33 9.51 -4.83
CA ASP A 23 15.42 10.44 -4.53
C ASP A 23 14.91 11.70 -3.81
N ALA A 24 13.73 12.21 -4.20
CA ALA A 24 13.07 13.30 -3.48
C ALA A 24 12.71 12.90 -2.03
N GLN A 25 12.20 11.68 -1.81
CA GLN A 25 11.88 11.20 -0.47
C GLN A 25 13.14 11.06 0.39
N ARG A 26 14.21 10.48 -0.16
CA ARG A 26 15.51 10.37 0.53
C ARG A 26 16.09 11.73 0.86
N SER A 27 16.00 12.69 -0.07
CA SER A 27 16.47 14.06 0.15
C SER A 27 15.71 14.76 1.27
N GLU A 28 14.37 14.62 1.32
CA GLU A 28 13.54 15.16 2.39
C GLU A 28 13.87 14.54 3.76
N VAL A 29 14.05 13.21 3.81
CA VAL A 29 14.47 12.50 5.03
C VAL A 29 15.87 12.92 5.48
N ALA A 30 16.84 12.95 4.58
CA ALA A 30 18.21 13.35 4.89
C ALA A 30 18.25 14.77 5.48
N ARG A 31 17.57 15.72 4.84
CA ARG A 31 17.46 17.11 5.32
C ARG A 31 16.79 17.22 6.69
N PHE A 32 15.87 16.31 7.00
CA PHE A 32 15.23 16.26 8.32
C PHE A 32 16.20 15.73 9.37
N VAL A 33 16.91 14.63 9.07
CA VAL A 33 17.85 13.99 9.98
C VAL A 33 19.04 14.91 10.32
N GLU A 34 19.52 15.69 9.35
CA GLU A 34 20.56 16.71 9.52
C GLU A 34 20.21 17.73 10.63
N ARG A 35 18.93 17.94 10.94
CA ARG A 35 18.48 18.91 11.96
C ARG A 35 18.64 18.42 13.40
N GLY A 36 18.99 17.15 13.63
CA GLY A 36 19.21 16.70 15.02
C GLY A 36 19.08 15.22 15.33
N GLY A 37 19.38 14.31 14.40
CA GLY A 37 19.44 12.89 14.74
C GLY A 37 20.25 12.05 13.77
N VAL A 38 20.08 10.73 13.88
CA VAL A 38 20.81 9.75 13.08
C VAL A 38 19.81 8.78 12.47
N LEU A 39 19.95 8.57 11.16
CA LEU A 39 19.22 7.55 10.44
C LEU A 39 19.92 6.20 10.67
N VAL A 40 19.19 5.25 11.25
CA VAL A 40 19.75 3.93 11.62
C VAL A 40 19.51 2.91 10.52
N THR A 41 18.28 2.85 10.02
CA THR A 41 17.88 1.88 9.00
C THR A 41 16.86 2.49 8.04
N GLU A 42 16.84 1.99 6.82
CA GLU A 42 15.88 2.36 5.79
C GLU A 42 15.10 1.13 5.30
N TYR A 43 13.79 1.27 5.13
CA TYR A 43 12.90 0.26 4.59
C TYR A 43 12.19 0.79 3.35
N GLN A 44 11.96 -0.08 2.37
CA GLN A 44 11.22 0.29 1.16
C GLN A 44 10.21 -0.79 0.78
N ASP A 45 9.02 -0.38 0.36
CA ASP A 45 8.07 -1.26 -0.30
C ASP A 45 7.75 -0.80 -1.72
N ILE A 46 7.56 -1.80 -2.57
CA ILE A 46 7.15 -1.65 -3.96
C ILE A 46 5.67 -2.00 -4.04
N GLU A 47 4.81 -1.00 -4.25
CA GLU A 47 3.36 -1.18 -4.33
C GLU A 47 2.92 -1.33 -5.80
N SER A 48 2.16 -2.39 -6.11
CA SER A 48 1.53 -2.57 -7.42
C SER A 48 0.03 -2.51 -7.32
N GLY A 49 -0.55 -1.47 -7.93
CA GLY A 49 -2.00 -1.30 -8.05
C GLY A 49 -2.78 -1.67 -6.78
N LYS A 50 -3.57 -2.74 -6.88
CA LYS A 50 -4.53 -3.22 -5.86
C LYS A 50 -3.86 -3.95 -4.68
N ASN A 51 -2.56 -4.25 -4.75
CA ASN A 51 -1.86 -5.03 -3.74
C ASN A 51 -1.13 -4.10 -2.77
N ASN A 52 -1.68 -3.96 -1.57
CA ASN A 52 -1.21 -3.07 -0.50
C ASN A 52 -0.40 -3.81 0.59
N ASN A 53 0.14 -4.99 0.29
CA ASN A 53 0.96 -5.71 1.26
C ASN A 53 2.28 -4.94 1.45
N ARG A 54 2.47 -4.41 2.67
CA ARG A 54 3.63 -3.59 3.06
C ARG A 54 4.47 -4.31 4.13
N PRO A 55 5.14 -5.42 3.77
CA PRO A 55 5.87 -6.22 4.73
C PRO A 55 7.05 -5.45 5.34
N ASN A 56 7.71 -4.58 4.58
CA ASN A 56 8.87 -3.85 5.09
C ASN A 56 8.45 -2.72 6.04
N LEU A 57 7.25 -2.19 5.90
CA LEU A 57 6.68 -1.24 6.86
C LEU A 57 6.43 -1.86 8.23
N ILE A 58 5.92 -3.09 8.26
CA ILE A 58 5.71 -3.83 9.51
C ILE A 58 7.07 -4.08 10.18
N ARG A 59 8.07 -4.51 9.42
CA ARG A 59 9.45 -4.67 9.91
C ARG A 59 10.03 -3.36 10.44
N ALA A 60 9.81 -2.24 9.74
CA ALA A 60 10.26 -0.93 10.17
C ALA A 60 9.66 -0.56 11.53
N ILE A 61 8.36 -0.79 11.74
CA ILE A 61 7.68 -0.53 13.01
C ILE A 61 8.22 -1.43 14.13
N GLU A 62 8.44 -2.71 13.85
CA GLU A 62 9.03 -3.64 14.82
C GLU A 62 10.44 -3.22 15.23
N ASP A 63 11.26 -2.79 14.28
CA ASP A 63 12.61 -2.35 14.57
C ASP A 63 12.66 -0.97 15.25
N CYS A 64 11.69 -0.09 14.97
CA CYS A 64 11.49 1.14 15.74
C CYS A 64 11.26 0.81 17.22
N LYS A 65 10.42 -0.19 17.53
CA LYS A 65 10.18 -0.64 18.91
C LYS A 65 11.44 -1.20 19.58
N LYS A 66 12.22 -2.02 18.86
CA LYS A 66 13.42 -2.65 19.41
C LYS A 66 14.54 -1.64 19.69
N GLN A 67 14.64 -0.60 18.86
CA GLN A 67 15.76 0.34 18.92
C GLN A 67 15.44 1.67 19.60
N ASP A 68 14.19 1.82 20.09
CA ASP A 68 13.65 3.07 20.62
C ASP A 68 13.84 4.23 19.61
N ALA A 69 13.43 3.97 18.37
CA ALA A 69 13.59 4.88 17.24
C ALA A 69 12.23 5.40 16.75
N THR A 70 12.25 6.61 16.19
CA THR A 70 11.07 7.24 15.59
C THR A 70 10.98 6.88 14.10
N LEU A 71 9.79 6.50 13.63
CA LEU A 71 9.55 6.20 12.22
C LEU A 71 9.49 7.52 11.40
N LEU A 72 10.39 7.68 10.44
CA LEU A 72 10.39 8.80 9.50
C LEU A 72 9.72 8.41 8.19
N ILE A 73 8.81 9.27 7.74
CA ILE A 73 8.19 9.18 6.41
C ILE A 73 8.36 10.51 5.71
N ALA A 74 8.75 10.50 4.43
CA ALA A 74 8.92 11.72 3.67
C ALA A 74 7.62 12.53 3.55
N LYS A 75 6.51 11.88 3.12
CA LYS A 75 5.21 12.54 2.92
C LYS A 75 4.02 11.73 3.41
N LEU A 76 3.01 12.42 3.93
CA LEU A 76 1.81 11.78 4.46
C LEU A 76 1.00 11.05 3.37
N ASP A 77 0.94 11.58 2.13
CA ASP A 77 0.22 10.95 1.00
C ASP A 77 0.74 9.54 0.64
N ARG A 78 1.97 9.22 1.06
CA ARG A 78 2.59 7.91 0.86
C ARG A 78 2.00 6.86 1.81
N LEU A 79 1.50 7.27 2.96
CA LEU A 79 0.89 6.38 3.95
C LEU A 79 -0.64 6.49 4.00
N SER A 80 -1.17 7.70 3.90
CA SER A 80 -2.57 8.06 4.22
C SER A 80 -3.62 7.49 3.27
N ARG A 81 -3.22 6.97 2.10
CA ARG A 81 -4.13 6.32 1.14
C ARG A 81 -4.84 5.07 1.70
N ASN A 82 -4.46 4.63 2.90
CA ASN A 82 -5.15 3.59 3.65
C ASN A 82 -5.30 4.05 5.11
N ALA A 83 -6.52 4.45 5.50
CA ALA A 83 -6.81 4.87 6.87
C ALA A 83 -6.46 3.79 7.92
N SER A 84 -6.56 2.51 7.55
CA SER A 84 -6.18 1.39 8.41
C SER A 84 -4.71 1.45 8.82
N PHE A 85 -3.85 2.06 7.99
CA PHE A 85 -2.43 2.17 8.30
C PHE A 85 -2.13 3.21 9.39
N ILE A 86 -2.81 4.36 9.37
CA ILE A 86 -2.66 5.36 10.44
C ILE A 86 -3.16 4.81 11.78
N LEU A 87 -4.24 4.03 11.74
CA LEU A 87 -4.73 3.30 12.90
C LEU A 87 -3.70 2.28 13.39
N MET A 88 -3.10 1.50 12.49
CA MET A 88 -2.04 0.55 12.83
C MET A 88 -0.83 1.23 13.48
N LEU A 89 -0.41 2.40 12.98
CA LEU A 89 0.67 3.18 13.61
C LEU A 89 0.29 3.64 15.01
N ARG A 90 -0.92 4.18 15.17
CA ARG A 90 -1.44 4.58 16.49
C ARG A 90 -1.43 3.41 17.47
N ASP A 91 -1.92 2.25 17.04
CA ASP A 91 -1.98 1.04 17.87
C ASP A 91 -0.59 0.47 18.15
N SER A 92 0.37 0.70 17.25
CA SER A 92 1.75 0.24 17.42
C SER A 92 2.49 0.95 18.55
N LYS A 93 2.03 2.12 19.02
CA LYS A 93 2.71 2.97 20.03
C LYS A 93 4.13 3.40 19.64
N VAL A 94 4.44 3.42 18.35
CA VAL A 94 5.70 3.96 17.83
C VAL A 94 5.49 5.41 17.44
N ASP A 95 6.39 6.29 17.87
CA ASP A 95 6.41 7.66 17.41
C ASP A 95 6.73 7.69 15.92
N PHE A 96 5.98 8.48 15.17
CA PHE A 96 6.23 8.67 13.75
C PHE A 96 6.17 10.15 13.40
N VAL A 97 6.99 10.55 12.43
CA VAL A 97 7.10 11.92 11.95
C VAL A 97 7.01 11.92 10.43
N CYS A 98 6.21 12.82 9.89
CA CYS A 98 6.18 13.09 8.46
C CYS A 98 7.05 14.32 8.17
N CYS A 99 8.03 14.21 7.27
CA CYS A 99 8.97 15.31 6.98
C CYS A 99 8.28 16.53 6.36
N ASP A 100 7.18 16.32 5.62
CA ASP A 100 6.34 17.38 5.05
C ASP A 100 5.48 18.10 6.10
N MET A 101 5.19 17.47 7.24
CA MET A 101 4.45 18.06 8.36
C MET A 101 5.07 17.65 9.71
N PRO A 102 6.27 18.18 10.06
CA PRO A 102 7.01 17.78 11.27
C PRO A 102 6.25 17.96 12.59
N ASP A 103 5.40 18.99 12.64
CA ASP A 103 4.66 19.39 13.83
C ASP A 103 3.28 18.70 13.93
N ALA A 104 2.92 17.87 12.94
CA ALA A 104 1.63 17.19 12.94
C ALA A 104 1.62 16.06 13.98
N ASN A 105 0.68 16.14 14.91
CA ASN A 105 0.42 15.07 15.86
C ASN A 105 -0.43 13.94 15.23
N SER A 106 -0.51 12.80 15.92
CA SER A 106 -1.26 11.62 15.46
C SER A 106 -2.73 11.89 15.14
N ILE A 107 -3.36 12.88 15.81
CA ILE A 107 -4.76 13.26 15.58
C ILE A 107 -4.89 14.00 14.24
N THR A 108 -4.08 15.03 14.01
CA THR A 108 -4.07 15.78 12.75
C THR A 108 -3.84 14.85 11.57
N ILE A 109 -2.91 13.90 11.72
CA ILE A 109 -2.61 12.91 10.70
C ILE A 109 -3.79 11.97 10.45
N GLY A 110 -4.48 11.52 11.51
CA GLY A 110 -5.70 10.74 11.41
C GLY A 110 -6.81 11.45 10.65
N ILE A 111 -7.07 12.72 10.97
CA ILE A 111 -8.09 13.54 10.29
C ILE A 111 -7.74 13.69 8.81
N MET A 112 -6.48 14.03 8.49
CA MET A 112 -6.02 14.18 7.11
C MET A 112 -6.16 12.88 6.31
N ALA A 113 -5.90 11.73 6.93
CA ALA A 113 -6.08 10.44 6.27
C ALA A 113 -7.55 10.12 5.97
N ILE A 114 -8.46 10.48 6.88
CA ILE A 114 -9.90 10.33 6.66
C ILE A 114 -10.36 11.21 5.49
N LEU A 115 -9.95 12.49 5.47
CA LEU A 115 -10.28 13.41 4.38
C LEU A 115 -9.73 12.92 3.02
N ALA A 116 -8.50 12.41 3.01
CA ALA A 116 -7.90 11.84 1.80
C ALA A 116 -8.64 10.59 1.30
N GLN A 117 -9.14 9.76 2.21
CA GLN A 117 -9.95 8.59 1.87
C GLN A 117 -11.31 9.00 1.26
N GLU A 118 -11.99 9.97 1.86
CA GLU A 118 -13.26 10.49 1.35
C GLU A 118 -13.09 11.07 -0.07
N GLU A 119 -12.05 11.88 -0.29
CA GLU A 119 -11.80 12.48 -1.61
C GLU A 119 -11.53 11.42 -2.68
N ARG A 120 -10.85 10.33 -2.31
CA ARG A 120 -10.62 9.20 -3.20
C ARG A 120 -11.93 8.48 -3.57
N GLU A 121 -12.80 8.26 -2.59
CA GLU A 121 -14.11 7.65 -2.81
C GLU A 121 -15.00 8.53 -3.69
N ARG A 122 -14.99 9.84 -3.44
CA ARG A 122 -15.69 10.85 -4.25
C ARG A 122 -15.19 10.86 -5.69
N THR A 123 -13.87 10.86 -5.91
CA THR A 123 -13.26 10.76 -7.24
C THR A 123 -13.68 9.47 -7.96
N SER A 124 -13.68 8.34 -7.24
CA SER A 124 -14.13 7.04 -7.77
C SER A 124 -15.60 7.09 -8.19
N MET A 125 -16.49 7.62 -7.34
CA MET A 125 -17.91 7.81 -7.65
C MET A 125 -18.10 8.67 -8.89
N ARG A 126 -17.46 9.85 -8.95
CA ARG A 126 -17.53 10.77 -10.09
C ARG A 126 -17.09 10.09 -11.39
N THR A 127 -16.02 9.30 -11.34
CA THR A 127 -15.53 8.54 -12.51
C THR A 127 -16.56 7.51 -12.96
N LYS A 128 -17.17 6.76 -12.03
CA LYS A 128 -18.22 5.77 -12.35
C LYS A 128 -19.45 6.42 -12.98
N VAL A 129 -19.89 7.56 -12.45
CA VAL A 129 -21.02 8.32 -13.00
C VAL A 129 -20.72 8.79 -14.42
N ALA A 130 -19.55 9.39 -14.64
CA ALA A 130 -19.12 9.82 -15.97
C ALA A 130 -19.03 8.66 -16.97
N LEU A 131 -18.49 7.51 -16.56
CA LEU A 131 -18.43 6.31 -17.40
C LEU A 131 -19.83 5.77 -17.73
N ALA A 132 -20.76 5.80 -16.78
CA ALA A 132 -22.15 5.38 -17.01
C ALA A 132 -22.85 6.28 -18.03
N GLU A 133 -22.65 7.59 -17.97
CA GLU A 133 -23.17 8.52 -18.98
C GLU A 133 -22.55 8.31 -20.36
N LEU A 134 -21.23 8.12 -20.44
CA LEU A 134 -20.55 7.83 -21.70
C LEU A 134 -21.09 6.54 -22.34
N LYS A 135 -21.35 5.51 -21.52
CA LYS A 135 -21.97 4.27 -21.99
C LYS A 135 -23.39 4.50 -22.51
N LYS A 136 -24.21 5.31 -21.83
CA LYS A 136 -25.56 5.70 -22.31
C LYS A 136 -25.50 6.45 -23.64
N ARG A 137 -24.47 7.27 -23.85
CA ARG A 137 -24.20 7.99 -25.11
C ARG A 137 -23.61 7.08 -26.22
N GLY A 138 -23.55 5.77 -26.01
CA GLY A 138 -23.08 4.80 -27.00
C GLY A 138 -21.56 4.72 -27.15
N LYS A 139 -20.76 5.38 -26.30
CA LYS A 139 -19.31 5.28 -26.35
C LYS A 139 -18.88 3.87 -25.91
N LYS A 140 -18.18 3.14 -26.78
CA LYS A 140 -17.52 1.88 -26.41
C LYS A 140 -16.42 2.18 -25.39
N LEU A 141 -16.53 1.54 -24.23
CA LEU A 141 -15.54 1.63 -23.16
C LEU A 141 -14.62 0.40 -23.20
N GLY A 142 -13.36 0.60 -22.80
CA GLY A 142 -12.33 -0.45 -22.86
C GLY A 142 -11.58 -0.48 -24.19
N THR A 143 -10.59 -1.36 -24.27
CA THR A 143 -9.73 -1.56 -25.45
C THR A 143 -9.68 -3.05 -25.74
N PRO A 144 -10.65 -3.61 -26.49
CA PRO A 144 -10.74 -5.04 -26.79
C PRO A 144 -9.47 -5.62 -27.41
N GLU A 145 -8.70 -4.79 -28.10
CA GLU A 145 -7.44 -5.12 -28.76
C GLU A 145 -6.36 -5.56 -27.75
N ASN A 146 -6.47 -5.15 -26.48
CA ASN A 146 -5.57 -5.56 -25.39
C ASN A 146 -5.88 -6.97 -24.84
N LEU A 147 -6.96 -7.63 -25.26
CA LEU A 147 -7.30 -9.01 -24.87
C LEU A 147 -6.58 -10.06 -25.74
N THR A 148 -5.26 -9.91 -25.87
CA THR A 148 -4.42 -10.88 -26.58
C THR A 148 -4.42 -12.24 -25.88
N GLU A 149 -4.08 -13.30 -26.61
CA GLU A 149 -3.95 -14.65 -26.05
C GLU A 149 -2.96 -14.67 -24.88
N GLN A 150 -1.84 -13.96 -25.01
CA GLN A 150 -0.86 -13.79 -23.93
C GLN A 150 -1.46 -13.14 -22.68
N ALA A 151 -2.30 -12.11 -22.85
CA ALA A 151 -2.98 -11.46 -21.72
C ALA A 151 -3.98 -12.41 -21.02
N ARG A 152 -4.65 -13.28 -21.77
CA ARG A 152 -5.56 -14.31 -21.24
C ARG A 152 -4.81 -15.39 -20.45
N ILE A 153 -3.69 -15.88 -20.99
CA ILE A 153 -2.83 -16.86 -20.30
C ILE A 153 -2.28 -16.27 -19.01
N ASN A 154 -1.76 -15.05 -19.05
CA ASN A 154 -1.23 -14.37 -17.86
C ASN A 154 -2.31 -14.15 -16.79
N SER A 155 -3.52 -13.77 -17.19
CA SER A 155 -4.62 -13.58 -16.25
C SER A 155 -5.12 -14.89 -15.64
N LEU A 156 -5.11 -16.00 -16.38
CA LEU A 156 -5.40 -17.32 -15.83
C LEU A 156 -4.36 -17.75 -14.80
N LYS A 157 -3.07 -17.61 -15.11
CA LYS A 157 -1.97 -17.92 -14.16
C LYS A 157 -2.11 -17.13 -12.86
N VAL A 158 -2.31 -15.81 -12.96
CA VAL A 158 -2.49 -14.95 -11.77
C VAL A 158 -3.73 -15.36 -10.96
N ARG A 159 -4.83 -15.74 -11.61
CA ARG A 159 -6.04 -16.23 -10.91
C ARG A 159 -5.78 -17.54 -10.17
N GLN A 160 -5.08 -18.48 -10.79
CA GLN A 160 -4.71 -19.76 -10.18
C GLN A 160 -3.77 -19.54 -8.99
N GLU A 161 -2.74 -18.70 -9.15
CA GLU A 161 -1.81 -18.34 -8.07
C GLU A 161 -2.53 -17.65 -6.91
N ASN A 162 -3.43 -16.70 -7.18
CA ASN A 162 -4.21 -16.04 -6.14
C ASN A 162 -5.11 -17.03 -5.41
N ALA A 163 -5.76 -17.96 -6.12
CA ALA A 163 -6.59 -19.00 -5.50
C ALA A 163 -5.74 -19.97 -4.66
N TYR A 164 -4.53 -20.31 -5.11
CA TYR A 164 -3.60 -21.14 -4.33
C TYR A 164 -3.08 -20.43 -3.08
N ASN A 165 -2.91 -19.10 -3.13
CA ASN A 165 -2.34 -18.31 -2.05
C ASN A 165 -3.35 -17.76 -1.04
N ASP A 166 -4.63 -17.76 -1.42
CA ASP A 166 -5.71 -17.35 -0.54
C ASP A 166 -5.92 -18.35 0.61
N GLU A 167 -5.87 -17.84 1.84
CA GLU A 167 -5.92 -18.66 3.06
C GLU A 167 -7.24 -19.43 3.17
N ASN A 168 -8.35 -18.80 2.76
CA ASN A 168 -9.67 -19.44 2.77
C ASN A 168 -9.73 -20.58 1.75
N SER A 169 -9.20 -20.35 0.55
CA SER A 169 -9.12 -21.35 -0.51
C SER A 169 -8.27 -22.56 -0.09
N ARG A 170 -7.16 -22.35 0.62
CA ARG A 170 -6.36 -23.44 1.20
C ARG A 170 -7.11 -24.23 2.27
N LYS A 171 -7.80 -23.55 3.20
CA LYS A 171 -8.61 -24.19 4.24
C LYS A 171 -9.74 -25.03 3.66
N VAL A 172 -10.45 -24.49 2.65
CA VAL A 172 -11.50 -25.20 1.94
C VAL A 172 -10.92 -26.41 1.18
N GLY A 173 -9.80 -26.24 0.49
CA GLY A 173 -9.12 -27.34 -0.20
C GLY A 173 -8.71 -28.48 0.75
N ALA A 174 -8.14 -28.16 1.90
CA ALA A 174 -7.78 -29.15 2.93
C ALA A 174 -9.02 -29.86 3.51
N LEU A 175 -10.12 -29.13 3.73
CA LEU A 175 -11.39 -29.70 4.19
C LEU A 175 -11.97 -30.67 3.15
N ILE A 176 -11.97 -30.28 1.87
CA ILE A 176 -12.38 -31.11 0.74
C ILE A 176 -11.53 -32.38 0.71
N VAL A 177 -10.20 -32.30 0.74
CA VAL A 177 -9.35 -33.52 0.73
C VAL A 177 -9.68 -34.43 1.91
N SER A 178 -9.77 -33.88 3.13
CA SER A 178 -10.07 -34.65 4.34
C SER A 178 -11.44 -35.33 4.28
N MET A 179 -12.45 -34.68 3.71
CA MET A 179 -13.76 -35.29 3.57
C MET A 179 -13.75 -36.44 2.54
N ARG A 180 -12.87 -36.41 1.51
CA ARG A 180 -12.79 -37.44 0.42
C ARG A 180 -12.20 -38.70 0.99
N GLU A 181 -11.17 -38.53 1.80
CA GLU A 181 -10.54 -39.60 2.57
C GLU A 181 -11.53 -40.26 3.53
N GLN A 182 -12.51 -39.49 4.05
CA GLN A 182 -13.62 -40.01 4.85
C GLN A 182 -14.78 -40.60 4.02
N GLY A 183 -14.63 -40.74 2.71
CA GLY A 183 -15.64 -41.32 1.82
C GLY A 183 -16.90 -40.47 1.64
N LYS A 184 -16.87 -39.19 2.03
CA LYS A 184 -17.99 -38.27 1.84
C LYS A 184 -17.94 -37.64 0.45
N SER A 185 -19.11 -37.35 -0.11
CA SER A 185 -19.24 -36.59 -1.36
C SER A 185 -19.28 -35.09 -1.06
N PHE A 186 -18.56 -34.30 -1.85
CA PHE A 186 -18.60 -32.83 -1.88
C PHE A 186 -18.20 -32.34 -3.27
#